data_AF-A0A812VQB6-F1
#
_entry.id   AF-A0A812VQB6-F1
#
_cell.length_a   1.000
_cell.length_b   1.000
_cell.length_c   1.000
_cell.angle_alpha   90.00
_cell.angle_beta   90.00
_cell.angle_gamma   90.00
#
_symmetry.space_group_name_H-M   'P 1'
#
loop_
_entity.id
_entity.type
_entity.pdbx_description
1 polymer ?
#
loop_
_entity_poly.entity_id
_entity_poly.type
_entity_poly.pdbx_seq_one_letter_code
_entity_poly.pdbx_strand_id
1 'polypeptide(L)'
;MEVQRLCSVLDRHLAGYGDFTGDAGLRPEGPRQYLVGDRYSIADMACFPWAYMLFGKGYNRPKQPDAKDFLSIHQYTHLKSWVARIAERPAVQRGIRVCAGSPKPWLNKDKSKSKL
;
A
#
# COMPACT_ATOMS: atom_id res chain seq x y z
N MET A 1 -25.12 5.23 -2.57
CA MET A 1 -23.96 5.41 -3.46
C MET A 1 -22.75 4.92 -2.70
N GLU A 2 -22.40 3.65 -2.86
CA GLU A 2 -21.24 3.08 -2.17
C GLU A 2 -19.99 3.66 -2.83
N VAL A 3 -19.37 4.64 -2.19
CA VAL A 3 -18.10 5.19 -2.65
C VAL A 3 -17.13 4.03 -2.67
N GLN A 4 -16.73 3.58 -3.87
CA GLN A 4 -15.72 2.54 -4.02
C GLN A 4 -14.45 3.03 -3.34
N ARG A 5 -14.15 2.46 -2.18
CA ARG A 5 -12.95 2.80 -1.40
C ARG A 5 -11.72 2.47 -2.25
N LEU A 6 -10.64 3.23 -2.09
CA LEU A 6 -9.35 2.99 -2.76
C LEU A 6 -8.94 1.50 -2.69
N CYS A 7 -9.15 0.85 -1.54
CA CYS A 7 -8.86 -0.56 -1.34
C CYS A 7 -9.72 -1.49 -2.20
N SER A 8 -11.00 -1.17 -2.43
CA SER A 8 -11.90 -1.96 -3.29
C SER A 8 -11.46 -1.91 -4.75
N VAL A 9 -11.05 -0.73 -5.23
CA VAL A 9 -10.55 -0.57 -6.61
C VAL A 9 -9.27 -1.37 -6.82
N LEU A 10 -8.32 -1.27 -5.88
CA LEU A 10 -7.06 -2.02 -5.96
C LEU A 10 -7.28 -3.53 -5.84
N ASP A 11 -8.14 -3.98 -4.94
CA ASP A 11 -8.45 -5.40 -4.76
C ASP A 11 -9.09 -5.99 -6.02
N ARG A 12 -10.07 -5.30 -6.63
CA ARG A 12 -10.69 -5.72 -7.90
C ARG A 12 -9.68 -5.75 -9.05
N HIS A 13 -8.81 -4.76 -9.15
CA HIS A 13 -7.76 -4.72 -10.17
C HIS A 13 -6.80 -5.91 -10.03
N LEU A 14 -6.42 -6.26 -8.81
CA LEU A 14 -5.58 -7.43 -8.51
C LEU A 14 -6.33 -8.76 -8.70
N ALA A 15 -7.65 -8.79 -8.47
CA ALA A 15 -8.50 -9.93 -8.78
C ALA A 15 -8.64 -10.18 -10.29
N GLY A 16 -8.23 -9.23 -11.13
CA GLY A 16 -8.28 -9.34 -12.58
C GLY A 16 -9.56 -8.77 -13.19
N TYR A 17 -10.38 -8.02 -12.45
CA TYR A 17 -11.49 -7.30 -13.04
C TYR A 17 -11.01 -6.30 -14.12
N GLY A 18 -11.84 -6.15 -15.14
CA GLY A 18 -11.69 -5.29 -16.31
C GLY A 18 -11.39 -3.85 -15.96
N ASP A 19 -10.85 -3.14 -16.94
CA ASP A 19 -10.16 -1.86 -16.82
C ASP A 19 -10.97 -0.73 -16.15
N PHE A 20 -10.30 0.42 -15.96
CA PHE A 20 -10.90 1.65 -15.46
C PHE A 20 -12.00 2.24 -16.37
N THR A 21 -12.33 1.60 -17.50
CA THR A 21 -13.34 2.07 -18.45
C THR A 21 -14.74 1.52 -18.17
N GLY A 22 -14.89 0.63 -17.19
CA GLY A 22 -16.19 0.24 -16.64
C GLY A 22 -16.77 -1.06 -17.17
N ASP A 23 -16.01 -1.83 -17.97
CA ASP A 23 -16.46 -3.16 -18.36
C ASP A 23 -16.24 -4.14 -17.18
N ALA A 24 -17.34 -4.54 -16.54
CA ALA A 24 -17.33 -5.21 -15.24
C ALA A 24 -16.88 -6.68 -15.27
N GLY A 25 -16.37 -7.15 -16.41
CA GLY A 25 -15.93 -8.53 -16.62
C GLY A 25 -14.59 -8.86 -15.96
N LEU A 26 -14.38 -10.14 -15.63
CA LEU A 26 -13.04 -10.65 -15.31
C LEU A 26 -12.22 -10.68 -16.61
N ARG A 27 -10.96 -10.21 -16.58
CA ARG A 27 -10.04 -10.40 -17.70
C ARG A 27 -9.75 -11.90 -17.91
N PRO A 28 -9.55 -12.33 -19.16
CA PRO A 28 -9.23 -13.73 -19.48
C PRO A 28 -7.91 -14.19 -18.84
N GLU A 29 -6.95 -13.28 -18.63
CA GLU A 29 -5.67 -13.57 -17.96
C GLU A 29 -5.77 -13.84 -16.45
N GLY A 30 -6.92 -13.59 -15.81
CA GLY A 30 -7.13 -13.89 -14.38
C GLY A 30 -6.45 -12.91 -13.39
N PRO A 31 -6.28 -13.33 -12.11
CA PRO A 31 -5.72 -12.46 -11.07
C PRO A 31 -4.26 -12.07 -11.32
N ARG A 32 -3.92 -10.82 -11.01
CA ARG A 32 -2.59 -10.26 -11.25
C ARG A 32 -1.70 -10.44 -10.03
N GLN A 33 -0.45 -10.84 -10.25
CA GLN A 33 0.52 -10.88 -9.15
C GLN A 33 0.97 -9.49 -8.69
N TYR A 34 0.98 -8.51 -9.60
CA TYR A 34 1.44 -7.15 -9.36
C TYR A 34 0.52 -6.14 -10.05
N LEU A 35 0.73 -4.85 -9.79
CA LEU A 35 -0.14 -3.80 -10.31
C LEU A 35 -0.11 -3.71 -11.84
N VAL A 36 0.97 -4.12 -12.48
CA VAL A 36 1.14 -4.08 -13.95
C VAL A 36 1.32 -5.50 -14.51
N GLY A 37 0.44 -6.42 -14.11
CA GLY A 37 0.44 -7.82 -14.56
C GLY A 37 1.30 -8.70 -13.66
N ASP A 38 2.12 -9.57 -14.25
CA ASP A 38 2.86 -10.61 -13.50
C ASP A 38 4.28 -10.21 -13.11
N ARG A 39 4.70 -8.98 -13.40
CA ARG A 39 6.03 -8.47 -13.07
C ARG A 39 5.97 -7.34 -12.06
N TYR A 40 6.82 -7.43 -11.04
CA TYR A 40 7.05 -6.37 -10.07
C TYR A 40 7.61 -5.13 -10.77
N SER A 41 7.02 -3.97 -10.49
CA SER A 41 7.32 -2.72 -11.19
C SER A 41 7.48 -1.53 -10.23
N ILE A 42 7.86 -0.38 -10.77
CA ILE A 42 7.88 0.88 -10.01
C ILE A 42 6.48 1.30 -9.53
N ALA A 43 5.40 0.85 -10.19
CA ALA A 43 4.05 1.11 -9.71
C ALA A 43 3.81 0.41 -8.36
N ASP A 44 4.27 -0.85 -8.23
CA ASP A 44 4.21 -1.57 -6.96
C ASP A 44 5.04 -0.88 -5.88
N MET A 45 6.24 -0.41 -6.23
CA MET A 45 7.10 0.34 -5.31
C MET A 45 6.43 1.62 -4.80
N ALA A 46 5.74 2.35 -5.68
CA ALA A 46 5.10 3.62 -5.35
C ALA A 46 3.84 3.43 -4.48
N CYS A 47 3.05 2.38 -4.75
CA CYS A 47 1.79 2.13 -4.05
C CYS A 47 1.97 1.33 -2.75
N PHE A 48 2.95 0.42 -2.70
CA PHE A 48 3.14 -0.50 -1.58
C PHE A 48 3.21 0.19 -0.20
N PRO A 49 3.98 1.27 0.01
CA PRO A 49 4.08 1.88 1.34
C PRO A 49 2.74 2.34 1.90
N TRP A 50 1.87 2.89 1.05
CA TRP A 50 0.54 3.36 1.45
C TRP A 50 -0.36 2.21 1.89
N ALA A 51 -0.38 1.12 1.11
CA ALA A 51 -1.15 -0.06 1.46
C ALA A 51 -0.57 -0.79 2.69
N TYR A 52 0.75 -0.96 2.76
CA TYR A 52 1.44 -1.60 3.87
C TYR A 52 1.11 -0.92 5.21
N MET A 53 1.05 0.42 5.25
CA MET A 53 0.66 1.16 6.45
C MET A 53 -0.79 0.91 6.89
N LEU A 54 -1.71 0.63 5.96
CA LEU A 54 -3.11 0.29 6.29
C LEU A 54 -3.22 -1.10 6.93
N PHE A 55 -2.47 -2.09 6.45
CA PHE A 55 -2.43 -3.44 7.03
C PHE A 55 -1.54 -3.54 8.29
N GLY A 56 -0.63 -2.58 8.47
CA GLY A 56 0.22 -2.45 9.65
C GLY A 56 -0.44 -1.67 10.79
N LYS A 57 0.38 -0.95 11.56
CA LYS A 57 -0.05 -0.07 12.67
C LYS A 57 -0.13 1.41 12.25
N GLY A 58 -0.31 1.68 10.96
CA GLY A 58 -0.42 3.04 10.43
C GLY A 58 -1.81 3.63 10.59
N TYR A 59 -1.90 4.96 10.50
CA TYR A 59 -3.16 5.71 10.49
C TYR A 59 -4.06 5.52 11.72
N ASN A 60 -3.48 5.15 12.87
CA ASN A 60 -4.20 5.09 14.13
C ASN A 60 -4.13 6.46 14.82
N ARG A 61 -5.30 7.07 15.07
CA ARG A 61 -5.39 8.36 15.78
C ARG A 61 -6.02 8.14 17.17
N PRO A 62 -5.56 8.84 18.21
CA PRO A 62 -6.19 8.80 19.52
C PRO A 62 -7.69 9.15 19.41
N LYS A 63 -8.54 8.36 20.06
CA LYS A 63 -9.99 8.54 20.11
C LYS A 63 -10.72 8.39 18.76
N GLN A 64 -10.10 7.76 17.76
CA GLN A 64 -10.74 7.40 16.49
C GLN A 64 -10.63 5.89 16.25
N PRO A 65 -11.59 5.28 15.53
CA PRO A 65 -11.44 3.90 15.07
C PRO A 65 -10.18 3.73 14.23
N ASP A 66 -9.50 2.59 14.37
CA ASP A 66 -8.35 2.26 13.53
C ASP A 66 -8.78 2.25 12.05
N ALA A 67 -7.94 2.79 11.17
CA ALA A 67 -8.26 2.90 9.74
C ALA A 67 -8.54 1.52 9.11
N LYS A 68 -7.84 0.48 9.56
CA LYS A 68 -8.04 -0.92 9.13
C LYS A 68 -9.47 -1.42 9.34
N ASP A 69 -10.10 -1.03 10.45
CA ASP A 69 -11.41 -1.53 10.85
C ASP A 69 -12.50 -0.73 10.13
N PHE A 70 -12.34 0.60 10.11
CA PHE A 70 -13.24 1.49 9.37
C PHE A 70 -13.28 1.15 7.87
N LEU A 71 -12.12 0.86 7.27
CA LEU A 71 -12.01 0.48 5.86
C LEU A 71 -12.30 -1.01 5.62
N SER A 72 -12.49 -1.81 6.66
CA SER A 72 -12.78 -3.25 6.58
C SER A 72 -11.73 -4.01 5.75
N ILE A 73 -10.45 -3.68 5.94
CA ILE A 73 -9.37 -4.13 5.04
C ILE A 73 -9.19 -5.65 4.98
N HIS A 74 -9.69 -6.37 5.99
CA HIS A 74 -9.64 -7.82 6.09
C HIS A 74 -10.44 -8.51 4.97
N GLN A 75 -11.39 -7.81 4.34
CA GLN A 75 -12.21 -8.34 3.25
C GLN A 75 -11.47 -8.36 1.89
N TYR A 76 -10.39 -7.57 1.74
CA TYR A 76 -9.66 -7.42 0.49
C TYR A 76 -8.55 -8.47 0.39
N THR A 77 -8.90 -9.67 -0.07
CA THR A 77 -8.01 -10.84 -0.11
C THR A 77 -6.86 -10.66 -1.09
N HIS A 78 -7.12 -10.15 -2.30
CA HIS A 78 -6.10 -9.97 -3.33
C HIS A 78 -5.12 -8.86 -2.96
N LEU A 79 -5.64 -7.76 -2.39
CA LEU A 79 -4.82 -6.68 -1.87
C LEU A 79 -3.92 -7.17 -0.72
N LYS A 80 -4.47 -7.94 0.23
CA LYS A 80 -3.70 -8.52 1.34
C LYS A 80 -2.58 -9.43 0.83
N SER A 81 -2.87 -10.31 -0.14
CA SER A 81 -1.87 -11.20 -0.75
C SER A 81 -0.77 -10.42 -1.49
N TRP A 82 -1.11 -9.35 -2.20
CA TRP A 82 -0.14 -8.49 -2.87
C TRP A 82 0.78 -7.77 -1.86
N VAL A 83 0.22 -7.21 -0.78
CA VAL A 83 1.02 -6.58 0.29
C VAL A 83 1.98 -7.60 0.93
N ALA A 84 1.48 -8.78 1.28
CA ALA A 84 2.31 -9.83 1.91
C ALA A 84 3.49 -10.24 1.03
N ARG A 85 3.23 -10.52 -0.25
CA ARG A 85 4.25 -10.89 -1.25
C ARG A 85 5.35 -9.85 -1.38
N ILE A 86 5.00 -8.55 -1.42
CA ILE A 86 6.00 -7.48 -1.55
C ILE A 86 6.78 -7.32 -0.24
N ALA A 87 6.13 -7.44 0.92
CA ALA A 87 6.76 -7.31 2.22
C ALA A 87 7.81 -8.41 2.52
N GLU A 88 7.71 -9.57 1.88
CA GLU A 88 8.69 -10.66 1.99
C GLU A 88 9.99 -10.38 1.22
N ARG A 89 10.01 -9.42 0.29
CA ARG A 89 11.19 -9.13 -0.52
C ARG A 89 12.33 -8.57 0.35
N PRO A 90 13.56 -9.13 0.30
CA PRO A 90 14.68 -8.66 1.12
C PRO A 90 15.01 -7.17 0.96
N ALA A 91 14.85 -6.62 -0.26
CA ALA A 91 15.07 -5.20 -0.52
C ALA A 91 14.02 -4.31 0.16
N VAL A 92 12.75 -4.75 0.18
CA VAL A 92 11.65 -4.04 0.83
C VAL A 92 11.83 -4.06 2.35
N GLN A 93 12.18 -5.22 2.91
CA GLN A 93 12.53 -5.37 4.33
C GLN A 93 13.65 -4.40 4.75
N ARG A 94 14.70 -4.25 3.93
CA ARG A 94 15.76 -3.27 4.17
C ARG A 94 15.22 -1.84 4.12
N GLY A 95 14.41 -1.50 3.11
CA GLY A 95 13.80 -0.18 2.95
C GLY A 95 12.92 0.24 4.12
N ILE A 96 12.05 -0.65 4.61
CA ILE A 96 11.17 -0.40 5.76
C ILE A 96 11.99 -0.04 7.01
N ARG A 97 13.16 -0.64 7.21
CA ARG A 97 14.02 -0.40 8.38
C ARG A 97 14.74 0.94 8.37
N VAL A 98 14.90 1.61 7.22
CA VAL A 98 15.72 2.83 7.10
C VAL A 98 15.22 3.95 8.05
N CYS A 99 13.89 4.09 8.17
CA CYS A 99 13.24 5.14 8.96
C CYS A 99 12.36 4.60 10.11
N ALA A 100 12.54 3.34 10.52
CA ALA A 100 11.70 2.70 11.54
C ALA A 100 12.09 3.04 12.99
N GLY A 101 13.24 3.70 13.20
CA GLY A 101 13.79 4.00 14.52
C GLY A 101 14.04 5.48 14.75
N SER A 102 14.94 5.80 15.68
CA SER A 102 15.35 7.17 15.95
C SER A 102 15.78 7.89 14.66
N PRO A 103 15.42 9.17 14.49
CA PRO A 103 15.86 9.96 13.34
C PRO A 103 17.35 9.79 13.15
N LYS A 104 17.77 9.55 11.90
CA LYS A 104 19.19 9.41 11.62
C LYS A 104 19.92 10.69 12.03
N PRO A 105 21.10 10.62 12.65
CA PRO A 105 21.79 11.81 13.18
C PRO A 105 22.00 12.91 12.11
N TRP A 106 22.21 12.54 10.85
CA TRP A 106 22.35 13.46 9.73
C TRP A 106 21.04 14.06 9.19
N LEU A 107 19.88 13.60 9.67
CA LEU A 107 18.57 14.20 9.40
C LEU A 107 18.22 15.30 10.42
N ASN A 108 18.96 15.39 11.52
CA ASN A 108 18.78 16.45 12.50
C ASN A 108 19.34 17.74 11.88
N LYS A 109 18.47 18.55 11.28
CA LYS A 109 18.87 19.87 10.79
C LYS A 109 19.40 20.64 11.99
N ASP A 110 20.72 20.83 12.00
CA ASP A 110 21.36 21.78 12.90
C ASP A 110 20.62 23.12 12.75
N LYS A 111 19.92 23.54 13.81
CA LYS A 111 19.11 24.76 13.83
C LYS A 111 19.98 26.02 13.69
N SER A 112 21.30 25.87 13.61
CA SER A 112 22.29 26.94 13.46
C SER A 112 22.29 27.62 12.07
N LYS A 113 21.68 27.02 11.03
CA LYS A 113 21.78 27.56 9.64
C LYS A 113 20.49 28.18 9.05
N SER A 114 19.61 28.71 9.88
CA SER A 114 18.44 29.50 9.41
C SER A 114 18.47 30.93 9.95
N LYS A 115 19.54 31.67 9.68
CA LYS A 115 19.54 33.13 9.68
C LYS A 115 20.45 33.62 8.55
N LEU A 116 19.85 33.77 7.37
CA LEU A 116 20.28 34.69 6.33
C LEU A 116 19.12 35.66 6.10
#